data_AF-A0AAW5JY42-F1
#
_entry.id   AF-A0AAW5JY42-F1
#
_cell.length_a   1.000
_cell.length_b   1.000
_cell.length_c   1.000
_cell.angle_alpha   90.00
_cell.angle_beta   90.00
_cell.angle_gamma   90.00
#
_symmetry.space_group_name_H-M   'P 1'
#
loop_
_entity.id
_entity.type
_entity.pdbx_description
1 polymer ?
#
loop_
_entity_poly.entity_id
_entity_poly.type
_entity_poly.pdbx_seq_one_letter_code
_entity_poly.pdbx_strand_id
1 'polypeptide(L)' 'MPIVDAKKNNPFIKVGQGFLGVGRFVKQVVDEIRKVVTPTVREWIGWCVASGIFVLLLMALVMGMDFGLGKLTLWIFG' A
#
# COMPACT_ATOMS: atom_id res chain seq x y z
N MET A 1 29.63 -40.52 -13.50
CA MET A 1 28.65 -40.71 -14.60
C MET A 1 28.63 -39.43 -15.45
N PRO A 2 28.84 -39.50 -16.78
CA PRO A 2 29.08 -38.31 -17.64
C PRO A 2 27.82 -37.54 -18.11
N ILE A 3 26.61 -37.97 -17.73
CA ILE A 3 25.35 -37.39 -18.24
C ILE A 3 25.03 -36.01 -17.64
N VAL A 4 25.53 -35.71 -16.44
CA VAL A 4 25.23 -34.45 -15.72
C VAL A 4 26.06 -33.28 -16.27
N ASP A 5 27.28 -33.55 -16.74
CA ASP A 5 28.22 -32.53 -17.20
C ASP A 5 27.84 -31.91 -18.56
N ALA A 6 27.25 -32.71 -19.45
CA ALA A 6 26.78 -32.25 -20.77
C ALA A 6 25.60 -31.27 -20.67
N LYS A 7 24.79 -31.33 -19.61
CA LYS A 7 23.65 -30.41 -19.41
C LYS A 7 24.10 -29.01 -18.97
N LYS A 8 25.23 -28.93 -18.24
CA LYS A 8 25.75 -27.71 -17.60
C LYS A 8 26.37 -26.74 -18.61
N ASN A 9 26.88 -27.21 -19.75
CA ASN A 9 27.55 -26.38 -20.75
C ASN A 9 26.59 -25.73 -21.78
N ASN A 10 25.28 -25.98 -21.66
CA ASN A 10 24.28 -25.47 -22.60
C ASN A 10 24.05 -23.96 -22.40
N PRO A 11 24.32 -23.11 -23.43
CA PRO A 11 24.16 -21.67 -23.31
C PRO A 11 22.70 -21.27 -23.00
N PHE A 12 21.73 -22.06 -23.46
CA PHE A 12 20.31 -21.88 -23.17
C PHE A 12 19.95 -22.03 -21.67
N ILE A 13 20.61 -22.94 -20.95
CA ILE A 13 20.39 -23.10 -19.50
C ILE A 13 21.02 -21.93 -18.73
N LYS A 14 22.16 -21.43 -19.22
CA LYS A 14 22.92 -20.33 -18.60
C LYS A 14 22.18 -18.98 -18.69
N VAL A 15 21.48 -18.72 -19.79
CA VAL A 15 20.63 -17.52 -19.95
C VAL A 15 19.39 -17.60 -19.07
N GLY A 16 18.82 -18.79 -18.87
CA GLY A 16 17.70 -19.01 -17.95
C GLY A 16 18.07 -18.86 -16.46
N GLN A 17 19.35 -18.99 -16.09
CA GLN A 17 19.81 -18.89 -14.69
C GLN A 17 19.67 -17.50 -14.07
N GLY A 18 19.75 -16.43 -14.86
CA GLY A 18 19.45 -15.07 -14.37
C GLY A 18 17.97 -14.91 -13.96
N PHE A 19 17.07 -15.51 -14.72
CA PHE A 19 15.63 -15.53 -14.43
C PHE A 19 15.25 -16.52 -13.32
N LEU A 20 16.04 -17.56 -13.10
CA LEU A 20 15.85 -18.51 -11.99
C LEU A 20 16.02 -17.86 -10.61
N GLY A 21 16.88 -16.83 -10.49
CA GLY A 21 17.04 -16.05 -9.26
C GLY A 21 15.82 -15.18 -8.94
N VAL A 22 15.35 -14.41 -9.93
CA VAL A 22 14.14 -13.58 -9.81
C VAL A 22 12.90 -14.44 -9.53
N GLY A 23 12.78 -15.61 -10.18
CA GLY A 23 11.69 -16.54 -9.93
C GLY A 23 11.65 -17.08 -8.49
N ARG A 24 12.81 -17.25 -7.83
CA ARG A 24 12.84 -17.60 -6.39
C ARG A 24 12.48 -16.42 -5.49
N PHE A 25 12.89 -15.21 -5.86
CA PHE A 25 12.57 -14.00 -5.13
C PHE A 25 11.07 -13.71 -5.12
N VAL A 26 10.40 -13.86 -6.28
CA VAL A 26 8.93 -13.70 -6.39
C VAL A 26 8.20 -14.71 -5.52
N LYS A 27 8.67 -15.97 -5.47
CA LYS A 27 8.08 -16.97 -4.57
C LYS A 27 8.21 -16.60 -3.09
N GLN A 28 9.37 -16.07 -2.68
CA GLN A 28 9.55 -15.57 -1.32
C GLN A 28 8.65 -14.38 -1.01
N VAL A 29 8.56 -13.40 -1.90
CA VAL A 29 7.67 -12.23 -1.71
C VAL A 29 6.22 -12.68 -1.57
N VAL A 30 5.76 -13.63 -2.38
CA VAL A 30 4.41 -14.18 -2.29
C VAL A 30 4.19 -14.95 -0.99
N ASP A 31 5.17 -15.76 -0.55
CA ASP A 31 5.08 -16.48 0.72
C ASP A 31 5.07 -15.53 1.93
N GLU A 32 5.79 -14.41 1.86
CA GLU A 32 5.79 -13.39 2.91
C GLU A 32 4.49 -12.57 2.91
N ILE A 33 3.96 -12.23 1.74
CA ILE A 33 2.66 -11.54 1.62
C ILE A 33 1.52 -12.41 2.16
N ARG A 34 1.59 -13.74 2.01
CA ARG A 34 0.61 -14.65 2.61
C ARG A 34 0.71 -14.74 4.14
N LYS A 35 1.87 -14.39 4.71
CA LYS A 35 2.08 -14.32 6.16
C LYS A 35 1.65 -12.99 6.76
N VAL A 36 1.53 -11.95 5.95
CA VAL A 36 0.84 -10.74 6.37
C VAL A 36 -0.60 -11.15 6.62
N VAL A 37 -0.98 -11.16 7.90
CA VAL A 37 -2.33 -11.48 8.35
C VAL A 37 -3.32 -10.67 7.51
N THR A 38 -4.03 -11.33 6.60
CA THR A 38 -5.03 -10.67 5.75
C THR A 38 -6.14 -10.19 6.68
N PRO A 39 -6.27 -8.86 6.87
CA PRO A 39 -7.08 -8.33 7.94
C PRO A 39 -8.55 -8.67 7.70
N THR A 40 -9.28 -8.93 8.78
CA THR A 40 -10.70 -9.29 8.69
C THR A 40 -11.46 -8.07 8.19
N VAL A 41 -12.37 -8.21 7.22
CA VAL A 41 -13.13 -7.08 6.62
C VAL A 41 -13.81 -6.14 7.63
N ARG A 42 -14.06 -6.62 8.86
CA ARG A 42 -14.63 -5.80 9.95
C ARG A 42 -13.67 -4.73 10.46
N GLU A 43 -12.37 -5.02 10.48
CA GLU A 43 -11.36 -4.05 10.93
C GLU A 43 -11.25 -2.90 9.93
N TRP A 44 -11.20 -3.18 8.63
CA TRP A 44 -11.07 -2.19 7.54
C TRP A 44 -12.14 -1.10 7.61
N ILE A 45 -13.39 -1.51 7.88
CA ILE A 45 -14.50 -0.57 8.03
C ILE A 45 -14.27 0.34 9.25
N GLY A 46 -13.73 -0.19 10.35
CA GLY A 46 -13.31 0.60 11.51
C GLY A 46 -12.32 1.70 11.15
N TRP A 47 -11.29 1.39 10.34
CA TRP A 47 -10.30 2.37 9.89
C TRP A 47 -10.90 3.45 8.97
N CYS A 48 -11.76 3.06 8.04
CA CYS A 48 -12.45 4.00 7.14
C CYS A 48 -13.46 4.89 7.88
N VAL A 49 -14.20 4.34 8.84
CA VAL A 49 -15.19 5.08 9.63
C VAL A 49 -14.49 6.04 10.60
N ALA A 50 -13.42 5.60 11.26
CA ALA A 50 -12.64 6.46 12.16
C ALA A 50 -12.05 7.67 11.42
N SER A 51 -11.44 7.45 10.25
CA SER A 51 -10.93 8.54 9.40
C SER A 51 -12.05 9.43 8.84
N GLY A 52 -13.20 8.86 8.46
CA GLY A 52 -14.37 9.63 8.03
C GLY A 52 -14.90 10.58 9.11
N ILE A 53 -15.07 10.10 10.34
CA ILE A 53 -15.51 10.92 11.47
C ILE A 53 -14.47 12.02 11.78
N PHE A 54 -13.18 11.68 11.73
CA PHE A 54 -12.10 12.63 11.97
C PHE A 54 -12.10 13.79 10.96
N VAL A 55 -12.22 13.49 9.66
CA VAL A 55 -12.27 14.51 8.60
C VAL A 55 -13.55 15.36 8.71
N LEU A 56 -14.69 14.76 9.02
CA LEU A 56 -15.95 15.49 9.22
C LEU A 56 -15.87 16.48 10.40
N LEU A 57 -15.20 16.10 11.48
CA LEU A 57 -14.97 17.00 12.62
C LEU A 57 -14.11 18.21 12.20
N LEU A 58 -13.04 17.98 11.43
CA LEU A 58 -12.21 19.06 10.89
C LEU A 58 -13.01 19.96 9.94
N MET A 59 -13.85 19.41 9.07
CA MET A 59 -14.74 20.17 8.19
C MET A 59 -15.71 21.05 8.98
N ALA A 60 -16.29 20.52 10.06
CA ALA A 60 -17.19 21.29 10.92
C ALA A 60 -16.47 22.45 11.64
N LEU A 61 -15.26 22.21 12.15
CA LEU A 61 -14.45 23.24 12.81
C LEU A 61 -14.04 24.34 11.82
N VAL A 62 -13.55 23.96 10.64
CA VAL A 62 -13.16 24.91 9.58
C VAL A 62 -14.38 25.72 9.15
N MET A 63 -15.53 25.09 8.89
CA MET A 63 -16.76 25.79 8.53
C MET A 63 -17.19 26.80 9.61
N GLY A 64 -17.12 26.43 10.89
CA GLY A 64 -17.44 27.34 11.99
C GLY A 64 -16.51 28.55 12.05
N MET A 65 -15.21 28.32 11.82
CA MET A 65 -14.21 29.38 11.79
C MET A 65 -14.38 30.30 10.56
N ASP A 66 -14.65 29.73 9.38
CA ASP A 66 -14.91 30.48 8.15
C ASP A 66 -16.15 31.37 8.28
N PHE A 67 -17.23 30.86 8.91
CA PHE A 67 -18.41 31.66 9.23
C PHE A 67 -18.12 32.77 10.24
N GLY A 68 -17.35 32.45 11.29
CA GLY A 68 -16.99 33.42 12.33
C GLY A 68 -16.12 34.56 11.78
N LEU A 69 -15.09 34.22 11.02
CA LEU A 69 -14.19 35.19 10.38
C LEU A 69 -14.89 35.96 9.27
N GLY A 70 -15.72 35.32 8.45
CA GLY A 70 -16.51 35.99 7.42
C GLY A 70 -17.45 37.05 8.01
N LYS A 71 -18.12 36.73 9.13
CA LYS A 71 -18.98 37.69 9.85
C LYS A 71 -18.18 38.82 10.51
N LEU A 72 -17.04 38.53 11.12
CA LEU A 72 -16.14 39.54 11.70
C LEU A 72 -15.60 40.50 10.65
N THR A 73 -15.21 39.98 9.50
CA THR A 73 -14.67 40.79 8.39
C THR A 73 -15.72 41.73 7.83
N LEU A 74 -16.97 41.28 7.68
CA LEU A 74 -18.10 42.13 7.30
C LEU A 74 -18.43 43.21 8.35
N TRP A 75 -18.13 42.97 9.62
CA TRP A 75 -18.32 43.96 10.70
C TRP A 75 -17.19 45.00 10.76
N ILE A 76 -15.98 44.61 10.34
CA ILE A 76 -14.77 45.46 10.39
C ILE A 76 -14.61 46.31 9.13
N PHE A 77 -14.97 45.76 7.96
CA PHE A 77 -14.81 46.41 6.66
C PHE A 77 -16.13 46.83 6.00
N GLY A 78 -17.27 46.57 6.66
CA GLY A 78 -18.60 46.99 6.21
C GLY A 78 -19.07 48.27 6.88
#